data_AF-A0A829WLM3-F1
#
_entry.id   AF-A0A829WLM3-F1
#
_cell.length_a   1.000
_cell.length_b   1.000
_cell.length_c   1.000
_cell.angle_alpha   90.00
_cell.angle_beta   90.00
_cell.angle_gamma   90.00
#
_symmetry.space_group_name_H-M   'P 1'
#
loop_
_entity.id
_entity.type
_entity.pdbx_description
1 polymer ?
#
loop_
_entity_poly.entity_id
_entity_poly.type
_entity_poly.pdbx_seq_one_letter_code
_entity_poly.pdbx_strand_id
1 'polypeptide(L)'
;MASGNMINNVYNLLLCKDSNICTLRDLDTDENYINLKNGLYNLETRKLEPHTPKLRSTIQINCEYHPEDTARPVFDRYMNDLCSDREGGPG
;
A
#
# COMPACT_ATOMS: atom_id res chain seq x y z
N MET A 1 -24.35 12.30 25.82
CA MET A 1 -24.45 11.77 24.44
C MET A 1 -24.82 12.92 23.52
N ALA A 2 -24.20 13.06 22.35
CA ALA A 2 -24.59 14.07 21.38
C ALA A 2 -26.01 13.76 20.85
N SER A 3 -26.84 14.79 20.63
CA SER A 3 -28.16 14.61 20.02
C SER A 3 -28.01 14.36 18.50
N GLY A 4 -28.97 13.66 17.88
CA GLY A 4 -28.96 13.43 16.42
C GLY A 4 -28.89 14.74 15.61
N ASN A 5 -29.52 15.81 16.12
CA ASN A 5 -29.46 17.14 15.52
C ASN A 5 -28.05 17.73 15.57
N MET A 6 -27.31 17.51 16.65
CA MET A 6 -25.92 17.96 16.77
C MET A 6 -25.02 17.23 15.77
N ILE A 7 -25.18 15.91 15.62
CA ILE A 7 -24.42 15.11 14.65
C ILE A 7 -24.69 15.59 13.22
N ASN A 8 -25.95 15.81 12.84
CA ASN A 8 -26.31 16.32 11.52
C ASN A 8 -25.75 17.71 11.24
N ASN A 9 -25.82 18.62 12.21
CA ASN A 9 -25.27 19.97 12.05
C ASN A 9 -23.76 19.94 11.84
N VAL A 10 -23.04 19.13 12.62
CA VAL A 10 -21.59 18.97 12.48
C VAL A 10 -21.24 18.34 11.13
N TYR A 11 -21.96 17.29 10.71
CA TYR A 11 -21.78 16.67 9.40
C TYR A 11 -21.97 17.67 8.25
N ASN A 12 -23.06 18.46 8.30
CA ASN A 12 -23.32 19.49 7.29
C ASN A 12 -22.20 20.54 7.25
N LEU A 13 -21.72 21.01 8.41
CA LEU A 13 -20.62 21.96 8.50
C LEU A 13 -19.30 21.40 7.95
N LEU A 14 -19.03 20.10 8.17
CA LEU A 14 -17.87 19.42 7.60
C LEU A 14 -17.93 19.38 6.07
N LEU A 15 -19.10 19.10 5.50
CA LEU A 15 -19.31 19.04 4.06
C LEU A 15 -19.41 20.41 3.37
N CYS A 16 -19.62 21.50 4.10
CA CYS A 16 -19.71 22.84 3.51
C CYS A 16 -18.41 23.32 2.82
N LYS A 17 -17.26 22.66 3.04
CA LYS A 17 -16.01 22.99 2.36
C LYS A 17 -15.58 21.84 1.44
N ASP A 18 -15.42 22.14 0.16
CA ASP A 18 -14.94 21.17 -0.84
C ASP A 18 -13.58 20.56 -0.46
N SER A 19 -12.72 21.31 0.24
CA SER A 19 -11.43 20.81 0.74
C SER A 19 -11.55 19.64 1.71
N ASN A 20 -12.72 19.45 2.32
CA ASN A 20 -12.99 18.37 3.27
C ASN A 20 -13.58 17.12 2.59
N ILE A 21 -13.86 17.20 1.28
CA ILE A 21 -14.48 16.13 0.50
C ILE A 21 -13.45 15.65 -0.53
N CYS A 22 -13.36 14.34 -0.70
CA CYS A 22 -12.73 13.76 -1.90
C CYS A 22 -13.67 12.72 -2.49
N THR A 23 -13.57 12.52 -3.79
CA THR A 23 -14.31 11.47 -4.48
C THR A 23 -13.50 10.18 -4.48
N LEU A 24 -14.18 9.05 -4.75
CA LEU A 24 -13.49 7.76 -4.95
C LEU A 24 -12.49 7.80 -6.12
N ARG A 25 -12.68 8.72 -7.08
CA ARG A 25 -11.76 8.89 -8.21
C ARG A 25 -10.47 9.61 -7.83
N ASP A 26 -10.44 10.26 -6.67
CA ASP A 26 -9.26 10.95 -6.14
C ASP A 26 -8.45 10.04 -5.20
N LEU A 27 -8.91 8.80 -4.99
CA LEU A 27 -8.27 7.79 -4.15
C LEU A 27 -7.50 6.82 -5.04
N ASP A 28 -6.35 6.35 -4.54
CA ASP A 28 -5.51 5.33 -5.19
C ASP A 28 -5.08 5.72 -6.62
N THR A 29 -4.89 7.02 -6.87
CA THR A 29 -4.50 7.57 -8.18
C THR A 29 -3.00 7.72 -8.37
N ASP A 30 -2.22 7.72 -7.29
CA ASP A 30 -0.78 7.91 -7.36
C ASP A 30 -0.08 6.56 -7.53
N GLU A 31 0.29 6.26 -8.78
CA GLU A 31 0.92 5.00 -9.18
C GLU A 31 2.38 4.87 -8.73
N ASN A 32 2.99 5.96 -8.22
CA ASN A 32 4.39 5.96 -7.82
C ASN A 32 4.62 5.34 -6.43
N TYR A 33 3.56 5.13 -5.65
CA TYR A 33 3.66 4.60 -4.30
C TYR A 33 2.93 3.26 -4.14
N ILE A 34 3.58 2.34 -3.43
CA ILE A 34 2.94 1.15 -2.88
C ILE A 34 2.75 1.36 -1.38
N ASN A 35 1.50 1.28 -0.92
CA ASN A 35 1.17 1.38 0.50
C ASN A 35 1.32 0.02 1.20
N LEU A 36 2.34 -0.10 2.04
CA LEU A 36 2.69 -1.30 2.79
C LEU A 36 2.44 -1.07 4.29
N LYS A 37 2.50 -2.14 5.10
CA LYS A 37 2.34 -2.02 6.57
C LYS A 37 3.36 -1.12 7.24
N ASN A 38 4.60 -1.17 6.78
CA ASN A 38 5.73 -0.47 7.40
C ASN A 38 6.10 0.84 6.70
N GLY A 39 5.34 1.27 5.68
CA GLY A 39 5.54 2.56 5.03
C GLY A 39 4.99 2.65 3.62
N LEU A 40 5.37 3.72 2.92
CA LEU A 40 5.08 3.94 1.51
C LEU A 40 6.34 3.66 0.71
N TYR A 41 6.30 2.64 -0.13
CA TYR A 41 7.42 2.35 -1.01
C TYR A 41 7.31 3.16 -2.28
N ASN A 42 8.28 4.05 -2.50
CA ASN A 42 8.35 4.90 -3.67
C ASN A 42 9.07 4.17 -4.82
N LEU A 43 8.37 3.98 -5.96
CA LEU A 43 8.87 3.26 -7.12
C LEU A 43 9.99 4.00 -7.86
N GLU A 44 9.98 5.33 -7.85
CA GLU A 44 10.99 6.16 -8.49
C GLU A 44 12.30 6.13 -7.70
N THR A 45 12.22 6.40 -6.38
CA THR A 45 13.41 6.50 -5.52
C THR A 45 13.88 5.14 -5.01
N ARG A 46 13.03 4.11 -5.09
CA ARG A 46 13.22 2.76 -4.54
C ARG A 46 13.48 2.76 -3.04
N LYS A 47 12.80 3.64 -2.30
CA LYS A 47 12.94 3.78 -0.86
C LYS A 47 11.61 3.60 -0.15
N LEU A 48 11.69 3.04 1.05
CA LEU A 48 10.58 3.00 1.98
C LEU A 48 10.54 4.32 2.75
N GLU A 49 9.44 5.05 2.63
CA GLU A 49 9.20 6.33 3.28
C GLU A 49 8.13 6.18 4.37
N PRO A 50 8.13 7.03 5.42
CA PRO A 50 7.05 7.02 6.42
C PRO A 50 5.68 7.30 5.79
N HIS A 51 4.62 6.74 6.36
CA HIS A 51 3.26 7.08 5.94
C HIS A 51 2.99 8.58 6.09
N THR A 52 2.20 9.11 5.18
CA THR A 52 1.80 10.52 5.18
C THR A 52 0.33 10.65 4.81
N PRO A 53 -0.43 11.54 5.47
CA PRO A 53 -1.82 11.82 5.09
C PRO A 53 -1.94 12.55 3.75
N LYS A 54 -0.81 12.96 3.15
CA LYS A 54 -0.78 13.59 1.82
C LYS A 54 -1.10 12.59 0.70
N LEU A 55 -0.76 11.31 0.87
CA LEU A 55 -1.11 10.25 -0.07
C LEU A 55 -2.52 9.74 0.25
N ARG A 56 -3.40 9.79 -0.74
CA ARG A 56 -4.78 9.31 -0.62
C ARG A 56 -4.88 7.88 -1.15
N SER A 57 -4.57 6.91 -0.30
CA SER A 57 -4.66 5.48 -0.66
C SER A 57 -5.62 4.75 0.28
N THR A 58 -6.52 3.96 -0.30
CA THR A 58 -7.38 3.03 0.44
C THR A 58 -6.89 1.58 0.36
N ILE A 59 -6.06 1.27 -0.63
CA ILE A 59 -5.46 -0.05 -0.81
C ILE A 59 -4.14 -0.11 -0.06
N GLN A 60 -4.09 -0.87 1.03
CA GLN A 60 -2.86 -1.21 1.72
C GLN A 60 -2.56 -2.71 1.55
N ILE A 61 -1.37 -3.04 1.09
CA ILE A 61 -0.93 -4.43 1.00
C ILE A 61 -0.51 -4.89 2.40
N ASN A 62 -1.05 -6.03 2.82
CA ASN A 62 -0.86 -6.62 4.15
C ASN A 62 0.53 -7.29 4.33
N CYS A 63 1.60 -6.63 3.88
CA CYS A 63 2.98 -7.09 4.04
C CYS A 63 3.91 -5.92 4.40
N GLU A 64 5.11 -6.27 4.86
CA GLU A 64 6.18 -5.34 5.16
C GLU A 64 7.29 -5.49 4.11
N TYR A 65 7.94 -4.39 3.77
CA TYR A 65 9.11 -4.41 2.89
C TYR A 65 10.40 -4.31 3.71
N HIS A 66 11.19 -5.38 3.63
CA HIS A 66 12.49 -5.55 4.28
C HIS A 66 13.54 -5.79 3.19
N PRO A 67 14.21 -4.76 2.67
CA PRO A 67 15.14 -4.91 1.54
C PRO A 67 16.37 -5.78 1.86
N GLU A 68 16.71 -5.91 3.14
CA GLU A 68 17.76 -6.78 3.65
C GLU A 68 17.37 -8.26 3.70
N ASP A 69 16.08 -8.58 3.72
CA ASP A 69 15.60 -9.97 3.73
C ASP A 69 15.54 -10.51 2.29
N THR A 70 16.64 -11.15 1.90
CA THR A 70 16.79 -11.73 0.55
C THR A 70 16.45 -13.23 0.51
N ALA A 71 16.08 -13.83 1.65
CA ALA A 71 15.81 -15.26 1.71
C ALA A 71 14.48 -15.59 1.03
N ARG A 72 14.53 -16.43 -0.01
CA ARG A 72 13.35 -16.79 -0.82
C ARG A 72 13.18 -18.30 -0.98
N PRO A 73 13.25 -19.10 0.11
CA PRO A 73 13.42 -20.55 0.02
C PRO A 73 12.33 -21.29 -0.76
N VAL A 74 11.07 -20.81 -0.70
CA VAL A 74 9.96 -21.40 -1.47
C VAL A 74 10.09 -21.11 -2.96
N PHE A 75 10.45 -19.86 -3.31
CA PHE A 75 10.62 -19.45 -4.69
C PHE A 75 11.89 -20.06 -5.30
N ASP A 76 13.00 -20.08 -4.55
CA ASP A 76 14.25 -20.70 -4.96
C ASP A 76 14.06 -22.19 -5.22
N ARG A 77 13.35 -22.91 -4.33
CA ARG A 77 12.99 -24.31 -4.55
C ARG A 77 12.14 -24.47 -5.81
N TYR A 78 11.10 -23.65 -5.99
CA TYR A 78 10.25 -23.69 -7.17
C TYR A 78 11.03 -23.48 -8.47
N MET A 79 11.94 -22.50 -8.49
CA MET A 79 12.80 -22.25 -9.65
C MET A 79 13.77 -23.39 -9.92
N ASN A 80 14.37 -23.96 -8.87
CA ASN A 80 15.22 -25.13 -9.01
C ASN A 80 14.44 -26.32 -9.56
N ASP A 81 13.26 -26.62 -9.05
CA ASP A 81 12.43 -27.75 -9.52
C ASP A 81 12.06 -27.62 -11.01
N LEU A 82 11.87 -26.39 -11.52
CA LEU A 82 11.50 -26.14 -12.91
C LEU A 82 12.66 -25.98 -13.88
N CYS A 83 13.80 -25.49 -13.40
CA CYS A 83 14.96 -25.15 -14.22
C CYS A 83 16.12 -26.15 -14.07
N SER A 84 15.97 -27.20 -13.27
CA SER A 84 16.90 -28.33 -13.25
C SER A 84 16.85 -29.07 -14.58
N ASP A 85 18.02 -29.40 -15.14
CA ASP A 85 18.09 -30.31 -16.28
C ASP A 85 17.71 -31.76 -15.87
N ARG A 86 17.65 -32.68 -16.85
CA ARG A 86 17.28 -34.09 -16.58
C ARG A 86 18.21 -34.81 -15.59
N GLU A 87 19.39 -34.25 -15.30
CA GLU A 87 20.39 -34.84 -14.39
C GLU A 87 20.45 -34.12 -13.02
N GLY A 88 19.66 -33.07 -12.80
CA GLY A 88 19.60 -32.34 -11.53
C GLY A 88 20.73 -31.34 -11.32
N GLY A 89 21.43 -30.94 -12.39
CA GLY A 89 22.43 -29.87 -12.37
C GLY A 89 21.81 -28.47 -12.57
N PRO A 90 22.49 -27.39 -12.16
CA PRO A 90 22.06 -26.04 -12.48
C PRO A 90 22.15 -25.83 -14.01
N GLY A 91 21.03 -25.46 -14.63
CA GLY A 91 20.93 -25.14 -16.06
C GLY A 91 21.56 -23.81 -16.46
#